data_AF-A0A524K515-F1
#
_entry.id   AF-A0A524K515-F1
#
_cell.length_a   1.000
_cell.length_b   1.000
_cell.length_c   1.000
_cell.angle_alpha   90.00
_cell.angle_beta   90.00
_cell.angle_gamma   90.00
#
_symmetry.space_group_name_H-M   'P 1'
#
loop_
_entity.id
_entity.type
_entity.pdbx_description
1 polymer ?
#
loop_
_entity_poly.entity_id
_entity_poly.type
_entity_poly.pdbx_seq_one_letter_code
_entity_poly.pdbx_strand_id
1 'polypeptide(L)'
;VSEAPVIFSHSAARGLCDITRNTPDDILRALPGNGGVIMVTFVASFVDCGVGRERGGPTTSIARVADHVEYIRDISGVDHLGIGSDFDGNWKWPDGLSDVSMFPNLFAELIRRGWSDADLRKLAGENLLRAMAKAERVAAELQRERPASTAVFTP
;
A
#
# COMPACT_ATOMS: atom_id res chain seq x y z
N VAL A 1 -6.08 -8.10 18.92
CA VAL A 1 -5.99 -8.41 17.47
C VAL A 1 -7.18 -7.74 16.79
N SER A 2 -7.02 -7.21 15.57
CA SER A 2 -8.14 -6.56 14.85
C SER A 2 -9.13 -7.62 14.33
N GLU A 3 -10.43 -7.37 14.51
CA GLU A 3 -11.52 -8.20 13.96
C GLU A 3 -11.80 -7.86 12.49
N ALA A 4 -11.43 -6.66 12.04
CA ALA A 4 -11.55 -6.19 10.67
C ALA A 4 -10.21 -6.21 9.92
N PRO A 5 -10.22 -6.22 8.57
CA PRO A 5 -9.03 -5.98 7.77
C PRO A 5 -8.34 -4.67 8.13
N VAL A 6 -7.02 -4.70 8.21
CA VAL A 6 -6.19 -3.50 8.36
C VAL A 6 -5.66 -3.05 7.01
N ILE A 7 -5.31 -1.77 6.90
CA ILE A 7 -4.64 -1.23 5.72
C ILE A 7 -3.34 -0.53 6.08
N PHE A 8 -2.38 -0.58 5.15
CA PHE A 8 -1.29 0.38 5.08
C PHE A 8 -1.63 1.34 3.95
N SER A 9 -2.03 2.58 4.27
CA SER A 9 -2.55 3.51 3.25
C SER A 9 -1.49 4.03 2.29
N HIS A 10 -0.22 4.05 2.70
CA HIS A 10 0.93 4.43 1.88
C HIS A 10 2.23 3.91 2.54
N SER A 11 2.73 2.77 2.07
CA SER A 11 4.00 2.17 2.51
C SER A 11 4.65 1.41 1.36
N ALA A 12 5.83 0.84 1.57
CA ALA A 12 6.53 0.00 0.60
C ALA A 12 7.17 -1.21 1.31
N ALA A 13 7.89 -2.04 0.56
CA ALA A 13 8.49 -3.28 1.08
C ALA A 13 9.82 -3.02 1.79
N ARG A 14 9.95 -3.48 3.04
CA ARG A 14 11.22 -3.33 3.76
C ARG A 14 12.32 -4.25 3.24
N GLY A 15 11.97 -5.43 2.74
CA GLY A 15 12.92 -6.37 2.15
C GLY A 15 13.67 -5.83 0.92
N LEU A 16 13.06 -4.91 0.16
CA LEU A 16 13.74 -4.17 -0.91
C LEU A 16 14.43 -2.91 -0.42
N CYS A 17 13.84 -2.26 0.58
CA CYS A 17 14.42 -1.06 1.14
C CYS A 17 14.23 -0.92 2.66
N ASP A 18 15.34 -1.08 3.40
CA ASP A 18 15.33 -1.11 4.86
C ASP A 18 15.24 0.28 5.49
N ILE A 19 14.01 0.80 5.55
CA ILE A 19 13.67 2.02 6.29
C ILE A 19 12.46 1.80 7.19
N THR A 20 12.36 2.60 8.25
CA THR A 20 11.30 2.43 9.27
C THR A 20 9.88 2.59 8.73
N ARG A 21 9.71 3.34 7.64
CA ARG A 21 8.39 3.54 7.00
C ARG A 21 7.93 2.39 6.10
N ASN A 22 8.81 1.46 5.77
CA ASN A 22 8.48 0.29 4.96
C ASN A 22 8.08 -0.89 5.83
N THR A 23 7.16 -1.69 5.30
CA THR A 23 6.54 -2.83 5.98
C THR A 23 7.46 -4.04 5.94
N PRO A 24 7.83 -4.62 7.10
CA PRO A 24 8.58 -5.87 7.19
C PRO A 24 7.86 -7.08 6.60
N ASP A 25 8.62 -8.06 6.09
CA ASP A 25 8.08 -9.24 5.40
C ASP A 25 7.20 -10.12 6.29
N ASP A 26 7.48 -10.20 7.59
CA ASP A 26 6.63 -10.93 8.54
C ASP A 26 5.25 -10.28 8.70
N ILE A 27 5.18 -8.96 8.62
CA ILE A 27 3.91 -8.22 8.61
C ILE A 27 3.18 -8.39 7.28
N LEU A 28 3.90 -8.39 6.15
CA LEU A 28 3.32 -8.69 4.83
C LEU A 28 2.72 -10.10 4.78
N ARG A 29 3.42 -11.10 5.33
CA ARG A 29 2.95 -12.49 5.44
C ARG A 29 1.70 -12.65 6.31
N ALA A 30 1.43 -11.71 7.22
CA ALA A 30 0.25 -11.74 8.07
C ALA A 30 -1.01 -11.18 7.38
N LEU A 31 -0.87 -10.41 6.30
CA LEU A 31 -2.01 -9.77 5.61
C LEU A 31 -3.06 -10.76 5.09
N PRO A 32 -2.71 -11.91 4.49
CA PRO A 32 -3.68 -12.92 4.07
C PRO A 32 -4.59 -13.41 5.19
N GLY A 33 -4.00 -13.70 6.36
CA GLY A 33 -4.76 -14.17 7.53
C GLY A 33 -5.72 -13.11 8.08
N ASN A 34 -5.37 -11.83 7.98
CA ASN A 34 -6.23 -10.71 8.40
C ASN A 34 -7.26 -10.32 7.32
N GLY A 35 -6.92 -10.48 6.03
CA GLY A 35 -7.68 -9.97 4.89
C GLY A 35 -7.33 -8.53 4.50
N GLY A 36 -6.25 -7.98 5.05
CA GLY A 36 -5.83 -6.59 4.90
C GLY A 36 -5.20 -6.27 3.55
N VAL A 37 -4.84 -5.01 3.34
CA VAL A 37 -4.25 -4.49 2.08
C VAL A 37 -3.08 -3.58 2.39
N ILE A 38 -1.95 -3.77 1.71
CA ILE A 38 -0.88 -2.78 1.67
C ILE A 38 -0.95 -1.97 0.38
N MET A 39 -0.99 -0.66 0.51
CA MET A 39 -1.07 0.27 -0.61
C MET A 39 0.33 0.85 -0.88
N VAL A 40 0.89 0.49 -2.03
CA VAL A 40 2.27 0.85 -2.41
C VAL A 40 2.36 2.34 -2.70
N THR A 41 3.31 3.01 -2.04
CA THR A 41 3.52 4.46 -2.17
C THR A 41 4.47 4.85 -3.30
N PHE A 42 4.41 6.12 -3.70
CA PHE A 42 5.33 6.72 -4.67
C PHE A 42 6.38 7.60 -4.00
N VAL A 43 6.47 7.65 -2.67
CA VAL A 43 7.51 8.43 -1.98
C VAL A 43 8.89 7.90 -2.37
N ALA A 44 9.65 8.69 -3.15
CA ALA A 44 10.94 8.27 -3.71
C ALA A 44 11.92 7.74 -2.65
N SER A 45 11.92 8.37 -1.47
CA SER A 45 12.82 7.98 -0.37
C SER A 45 12.44 6.67 0.31
N PHE A 46 11.21 6.19 0.09
CA PHE A 46 10.72 4.92 0.62
C PHE A 46 10.93 3.79 -0.37
N VAL A 47 10.74 4.06 -1.66
CA VAL A 47 10.90 3.04 -2.71
C VAL A 47 12.35 2.86 -3.17
N ASP A 48 13.25 3.77 -2.80
CA ASP A 48 14.66 3.71 -3.20
C ASP A 48 15.59 4.29 -2.12
N CYS A 49 15.48 3.75 -0.91
CA CYS A 49 16.43 3.87 0.22
C CYS A 49 17.08 5.23 0.47
N GLY A 50 16.25 6.27 0.51
CA GLY A 50 16.68 7.62 0.81
C GLY A 50 16.98 8.50 -0.41
N VAL A 51 16.89 7.96 -1.64
CA VAL A 51 16.81 8.78 -2.86
C VAL A 51 15.66 9.78 -2.73
N GLY A 52 15.88 11.03 -3.13
CA GLY A 52 14.87 12.07 -3.04
C GLY A 52 14.62 12.67 -1.64
N ARG A 53 15.43 12.32 -0.61
CA ARG A 53 15.42 13.03 0.68
C ARG A 53 15.87 14.48 0.57
N GLU A 54 16.84 14.74 -0.30
CA GLU A 54 17.36 16.09 -0.52
C GLU A 54 16.54 16.85 -1.58
N ARG A 55 16.16 18.07 -1.24
CA ARG A 55 15.47 19.00 -2.13
C ARG A 55 16.44 19.41 -3.24
N GLY A 56 16.18 18.97 -4.47
CA GLY A 56 17.04 19.21 -5.65
C GLY A 56 18.00 18.07 -6.02
N GLY A 57 18.08 16.98 -5.24
CA GLY A 57 18.92 15.82 -5.58
C GLY A 57 18.37 14.94 -6.73
N PRO A 58 18.86 13.71 -6.90
CA PRO A 58 18.28 12.74 -7.85
C PRO A 58 16.95 12.16 -7.35
N THR A 59 16.08 11.75 -8.28
CA THR A 59 14.85 10.98 -7.97
C THR A 59 15.00 9.52 -8.42
N THR A 60 13.95 8.74 -8.24
CA THR A 60 13.88 7.31 -8.61
C THR A 60 12.97 7.10 -9.82
N SER A 61 12.77 5.85 -10.26
CA SER A 61 11.99 5.53 -11.48
C SER A 61 10.67 4.82 -11.15
N ILE A 62 9.71 4.85 -12.10
CA ILE A 62 8.52 3.98 -12.06
C ILE A 62 8.89 2.51 -11.84
N ALA A 63 9.98 2.05 -12.45
CA ALA A 63 10.41 0.66 -12.34
C ALA A 63 10.66 0.26 -10.88
N ARG A 64 11.20 1.16 -10.04
CA ARG A 64 11.36 0.90 -8.60
C ARG A 64 10.04 0.75 -7.87
N VAL A 65 9.04 1.57 -8.20
CA VAL A 65 7.69 1.41 -7.64
C VAL A 65 7.11 0.04 -8.03
N ALA A 66 7.24 -0.36 -9.30
CA ALA A 66 6.79 -1.65 -9.78
C ALA A 66 7.54 -2.83 -9.11
N ASP A 67 8.84 -2.70 -8.83
CA ASP A 67 9.62 -3.70 -8.08
C ASP A 67 9.00 -3.93 -6.69
N HIS A 68 8.60 -2.86 -6.00
CA HIS A 68 7.89 -2.98 -4.72
C HIS A 68 6.52 -3.64 -4.84
N VAL A 69 5.75 -3.32 -5.88
CA VAL A 69 4.45 -3.97 -6.13
C VAL A 69 4.63 -5.48 -6.31
N GLU A 70 5.61 -5.92 -7.10
CA GLU A 70 5.88 -7.33 -7.38
C GLU A 70 6.47 -8.07 -6.17
N TYR A 71 7.42 -7.47 -5.47
CA TYR A 71 7.98 -8.06 -4.25
C TYR A 71 6.91 -8.30 -3.19
N ILE A 72 6.00 -7.35 -3.00
CA ILE A 72 4.89 -7.51 -2.06
C ILE A 72 3.90 -8.56 -2.57
N ARG A 73 3.59 -8.58 -3.87
CA ARG A 73 2.76 -9.63 -4.49
C ARG A 73 3.26 -11.03 -4.16
N ASP A 74 4.57 -11.25 -4.24
CA ASP A 74 5.18 -12.56 -4.00
C ASP A 74 5.05 -13.01 -2.53
N ILE A 75 4.94 -12.06 -1.60
CA ILE A 75 4.87 -12.33 -0.16
C ILE A 75 3.42 -12.42 0.35
N SER A 76 2.60 -11.42 0.02
CA SER A 76 1.24 -11.30 0.55
C SER A 76 0.17 -11.76 -0.43
N GLY A 77 0.50 -11.98 -1.70
CA GLY A 77 -0.47 -12.35 -2.74
C GLY A 77 -1.19 -11.13 -3.36
N VAL A 78 -1.64 -11.28 -4.61
CA VAL A 78 -2.23 -10.19 -5.39
C VAL A 78 -3.50 -9.59 -4.77
N ASP A 79 -4.20 -10.36 -3.94
CA ASP A 79 -5.40 -9.90 -3.24
C ASP A 79 -5.10 -8.90 -2.11
N HIS A 80 -3.83 -8.67 -1.77
CA HIS A 80 -3.44 -7.86 -0.61
C HIS A 80 -2.68 -6.58 -1.00
N LEU A 81 -2.84 -6.14 -2.25
CA LEU A 81 -2.15 -4.98 -2.82
C LEU A 81 -3.11 -3.83 -3.14
N GLY A 82 -2.60 -2.60 -3.05
CA GLY A 82 -3.26 -1.39 -3.53
C GLY A 82 -2.22 -0.32 -3.91
N ILE A 83 -2.67 0.87 -4.24
CA ILE A 83 -1.81 2.03 -4.53
C ILE A 83 -2.15 3.18 -3.60
N GLY A 84 -1.13 3.72 -2.93
CA GLY A 84 -1.24 4.81 -1.96
C GLY A 84 -0.17 5.85 -2.23
N SER A 85 -0.34 6.62 -3.31
CA SER A 85 0.72 7.44 -3.90
C SER A 85 1.39 8.42 -2.94
N ASP A 86 0.63 8.93 -1.97
CA ASP A 86 1.01 10.00 -1.04
C ASP A 86 1.15 11.37 -1.72
N PHE A 87 0.52 11.58 -2.89
CA PHE A 87 0.57 12.88 -3.59
C PHE A 87 0.22 14.06 -2.68
N ASP A 88 0.90 15.18 -2.90
CA ASP A 88 0.91 16.38 -2.05
C ASP A 88 1.44 16.17 -0.60
N GLY A 89 1.85 14.96 -0.24
CA GLY A 89 2.50 14.63 1.05
C GLY A 89 4.04 14.71 1.04
N ASN A 90 4.65 14.83 -0.15
CA ASN A 90 6.10 14.92 -0.32
C ASN A 90 6.48 15.88 -1.46
N TRP A 91 7.75 16.28 -1.53
CA TRP A 91 8.26 17.21 -2.56
C TRP A 91 8.92 16.51 -3.76
N LYS A 92 8.94 15.17 -3.79
CA LYS A 92 9.70 14.42 -4.80
C LYS A 92 9.08 13.09 -5.16
N TRP A 93 8.92 12.89 -6.45
CA TRP A 93 8.22 11.77 -7.06
C TRP A 93 9.11 11.04 -8.07
N PRO A 94 8.88 9.74 -8.30
CA PRO A 94 9.54 8.98 -9.35
C PRO A 94 9.32 9.61 -10.73
N ASP A 95 10.30 9.48 -11.61
CA ASP A 95 10.18 9.91 -13.00
C ASP A 95 9.02 9.18 -13.68
N GLY A 96 8.09 9.96 -14.24
CA GLY A 96 6.86 9.45 -14.83
C GLY A 96 5.71 9.19 -13.84
N LEU A 97 5.86 9.53 -12.56
CA LEU A 97 4.81 9.56 -11.53
C LEU A 97 4.74 10.93 -10.83
N SER A 98 4.89 12.01 -11.58
CA SER A 98 5.01 13.37 -11.03
C SER A 98 3.76 13.91 -10.34
N ASP A 99 2.58 13.41 -10.71
CA ASP A 99 1.30 13.90 -10.24
C ASP A 99 0.18 12.86 -10.48
N VAL A 100 -1.04 13.22 -10.06
CA VAL A 100 -2.22 12.35 -10.13
C VAL A 100 -2.66 11.95 -11.53
N SER A 101 -2.19 12.61 -12.60
CA SER A 101 -2.48 12.21 -13.97
C SER A 101 -1.64 11.01 -14.44
N MET A 102 -0.59 10.65 -13.69
CA MET A 102 0.47 9.75 -14.15
C MET A 102 0.29 8.28 -13.74
N PHE A 103 -0.76 7.94 -12.99
CA PHE A 103 -1.06 6.53 -12.65
C PHE A 103 -1.04 5.58 -13.86
N PRO A 104 -1.56 5.94 -15.06
CA PRO A 104 -1.49 5.07 -16.24
C PRO A 104 -0.08 4.61 -16.60
N ASN A 105 0.97 5.38 -16.27
CA ASN A 105 2.35 5.00 -16.55
C ASN A 105 2.80 3.79 -15.71
N LEU A 106 2.38 3.70 -14.45
CA LEU A 106 2.63 2.53 -13.60
C LEU A 106 1.87 1.30 -14.11
N PHE A 107 0.61 1.47 -14.52
CA PHE A 107 -0.15 0.36 -15.12
C PHE A 107 0.49 -0.12 -16.42
N ALA A 108 0.96 0.80 -17.27
CA ALA A 108 1.68 0.44 -18.48
C ALA A 108 3.00 -0.30 -18.19
N GLU A 109 3.72 0.06 -17.12
CA GLU A 109 4.87 -0.69 -16.63
C GLU A 109 4.49 -2.11 -16.22
N LEU A 110 3.47 -2.28 -15.38
CA LEU A 110 3.03 -3.59 -14.91
C LEU A 110 2.48 -4.47 -16.04
N ILE A 111 1.77 -3.90 -17.02
CA ILE A 111 1.35 -4.59 -18.25
C ILE A 111 2.57 -5.12 -19.00
N ARG A 112 3.62 -4.31 -19.17
CA ARG A 112 4.87 -4.74 -19.81
C ARG A 112 5.58 -5.84 -19.03
N ARG A 113 5.35 -5.94 -17.71
CA ARG A 113 5.83 -7.03 -16.84
C ARG A 113 4.91 -8.26 -16.82
N GLY A 114 3.83 -8.27 -17.59
CA GLY A 114 2.94 -9.41 -17.74
C GLY A 114 1.81 -9.49 -16.71
N TRP A 115 1.48 -8.38 -16.04
CA TRP A 115 0.29 -8.33 -15.19
C TRP A 115 -0.99 -8.47 -16.01
N SER A 116 -1.89 -9.32 -15.54
CA SER A 116 -3.20 -9.50 -16.16
C SER A 116 -4.16 -8.37 -15.81
N ASP A 117 -5.16 -8.12 -16.65
CA ASP A 117 -6.23 -7.16 -16.36
C ASP A 117 -6.92 -7.46 -15.02
N ALA A 118 -7.06 -8.74 -14.66
CA ALA A 118 -7.62 -9.17 -13.39
C ALA A 118 -6.75 -8.75 -12.20
N ASP A 119 -5.43 -8.93 -12.29
CA ASP A 119 -4.49 -8.50 -11.25
C ASP A 119 -4.44 -6.97 -11.13
N LEU A 120 -4.50 -6.25 -12.26
CA LEU A 120 -4.48 -4.80 -12.29
C LEU A 120 -5.75 -4.18 -11.70
N ARG A 121 -6.94 -4.79 -11.91
CA ARG A 121 -8.19 -4.35 -11.25
C ARG A 121 -8.11 -4.49 -9.72
N LYS A 122 -7.53 -5.60 -9.24
CA LYS A 122 -7.27 -5.82 -7.82
C LYS A 122 -6.39 -4.73 -7.22
N LEU A 123 -5.25 -4.46 -7.88
CA LEU A 123 -4.33 -3.40 -7.50
C LEU A 123 -4.96 -2.00 -7.55
N ALA A 124 -5.76 -1.72 -8.58
CA ALA A 124 -6.37 -0.40 -8.80
C ALA A 124 -7.39 -0.02 -7.73
N GLY A 125 -8.09 -1.00 -7.14
CA GLY A 125 -9.04 -0.67 -6.07
C GLY A 125 -9.93 -1.80 -5.58
N GLU A 126 -10.09 -2.92 -6.30
CA GLU A 126 -11.00 -3.98 -5.84
C GLU A 126 -10.59 -4.57 -4.49
N ASN A 127 -9.29 -4.67 -4.22
CA ASN A 127 -8.79 -5.13 -2.92
C ASN A 127 -9.17 -4.15 -1.80
N LEU A 128 -9.03 -2.84 -2.03
CA LEU A 128 -9.40 -1.81 -1.07
C LEU A 128 -10.91 -1.84 -0.80
N LEU A 129 -11.71 -1.89 -1.86
CA LEU A 129 -13.17 -1.97 -1.76
C LEU A 129 -13.61 -3.22 -1.00
N ARG A 130 -12.98 -4.37 -1.24
CA ARG A 130 -13.21 -5.61 -0.47
C ARG A 130 -12.89 -5.42 1.01
N ALA A 131 -11.75 -4.82 1.34
CA ALA A 131 -11.33 -4.58 2.72
C ALA A 131 -12.30 -3.64 3.45
N MET A 132 -12.72 -2.53 2.81
CA MET A 132 -13.71 -1.59 3.34
C MET A 132 -15.06 -2.26 3.56
N ALA A 133 -15.57 -3.01 2.58
CA ALA A 133 -16.84 -3.72 2.70
C ALA A 133 -16.81 -4.75 3.85
N LYS A 134 -15.67 -5.39 4.11
CA LYS A 134 -15.53 -6.29 5.27
C LYS A 134 -15.47 -5.52 6.59
N ALA A 135 -14.82 -4.36 6.63
CA ALA A 135 -14.82 -3.50 7.81
C ALA A 135 -16.24 -3.01 8.16
N GLU A 136 -17.05 -2.63 7.17
CA GLU A 136 -18.46 -2.25 7.35
C GLU A 136 -19.30 -3.40 7.94
N ARG A 137 -19.09 -4.64 7.47
CA ARG A 137 -19.78 -5.82 8.02
C ARG A 137 -19.43 -6.05 9.48
N VAL A 138 -18.14 -6.03 9.81
CA VAL A 138 -17.65 -6.20 11.19
C VAL A 138 -18.20 -5.09 12.09
N ALA A 139 -18.23 -3.84 11.61
CA ALA A 139 -18.83 -2.73 12.36
C ALA A 139 -20.32 -2.98 12.66
N ALA A 140 -21.09 -3.43 11.66
CA ALA A 140 -22.51 -3.72 11.84
C ALA A 140 -22.77 -4.88 12.82
N GLU A 141 -21.90 -5.90 12.83
CA GLU A 141 -21.95 -7.00 13.80
C GLU A 141 -21.66 -6.51 15.22
N LEU A 142 -20.53 -5.83 15.42
CA LEU A 142 -20.12 -5.35 16.73
C LEU A 142 -21.12 -4.36 17.34
N GLN A 143 -21.73 -3.49 16.53
CA GLN A 143 -22.75 -2.55 16.99
C GLN A 143 -24.04 -3.23 17.47
N ARG A 144 -24.34 -4.46 17.00
CA ARG A 144 -25.46 -5.26 17.52
C ARG A 144 -25.11 -5.97 18.81
N GLU A 145 -23.84 -6.30 19.01
CA GLU A 145 -23.37 -7.08 20.16
C GLU A 145 -23.05 -6.21 21.38
N ARG A 146 -22.51 -5.00 21.16
CA ARG A 146 -22.05 -4.14 22.26
C ARG A 146 -22.08 -2.64 21.91
N PRO A 147 -22.28 -1.75 22.91
CA PRO A 147 -22.09 -0.32 22.73
C PRO A 147 -20.61 0.04 22.58
N ALA A 148 -20.34 1.28 22.17
CA ALA A 148 -18.99 1.83 22.16
C ALA A 148 -18.38 1.81 23.58
N SER A 149 -17.07 1.57 23.66
CA SER A 149 -16.35 1.62 24.92
C SER A 149 -16.42 3.02 25.52
N THR A 150 -16.76 3.10 26.81
CA THR A 150 -16.68 4.34 27.61
C THR A 150 -15.45 4.35 28.51
N ALA A 151 -14.51 3.44 28.29
CA ALA A 151 -13.27 3.39 29.07
C ALA A 151 -12.51 4.71 28.90
N VAL A 152 -12.16 5.33 30.02
CA VAL A 152 -11.30 6.51 30.06
C VAL A 152 -9.92 6.03 30.48
N PHE A 153 -8.89 6.42 29.72
CA PHE A 153 -7.52 6.15 30.11
C PHE A 153 -7.15 7.07 31.27
N THR A 154 -6.97 6.51 32.46
CA THR A 154 -6.39 7.23 33.60
C THR A 154 -4.89 6.97 33.59
N PRO A 155 -4.04 8.01 33.39
CA PRO A 155 -2.59 7.86 33.33
C PRO A 155 -1.98 7.35 34.64
#